data_AF-A0A1H2B5B1-F1
#
_entry.id   AF-A0A1H2B5B1-F1
#
_cell.length_a   1.000
_cell.length_b   1.000
_cell.length_c   1.000
_cell.angle_alpha   90.00
_cell.angle_beta   90.00
_cell.angle_gamma   90.00
#
_symmetry.space_group_name_H-M   'P 1'
#
loop_
_entity.id
_entity.type
_entity.pdbx_description
1 polymer ?
#
loop_
_entity_poly.entity_id
_entity_poly.type
_entity_poly.pdbx_seq_one_letter_code
_entity_poly.pdbx_strand_id
1 'polypeptide(L)'
;MTIASTETRTEAFSARERWVLLVASAWLVIGLQLDAYAHATTPELETFWTPWHGVLYSGIAASGFTLFWIMRSRLPGIPTYRSVLALPNALRLPLAGMAFLLVGGGVDTLWHNIWGIERNMEIFVSPSHEFIILGMVLVAMGPTLMLATGPERTLGLSGALLVGVSTLFTVLPVHIYTLHASSIGFRHLGSGTEPIKIFSPDAQLVHGYLFSTVLLLLPFIVIGRRWPLPIGLPSTLVAIIAVLMHLMFDSEDAWWPALTLAAVAFAIELAWRLVTPLLKFPTNGRWILFGLLTPPVAWGTVLIVGKFQEGSTGFNIHIITGLLTLTALTGAATVLVARSVQHLPK
;
A
#
# COMPACT_ATOMS: atom_id res chain seq x y z
N MET A 1 8.85 -50.43 -14.80
CA MET A 1 9.01 -49.17 -15.54
C MET A 1 8.45 -48.06 -14.65
N THR A 2 9.31 -47.50 -13.81
CA THR A 2 8.92 -46.51 -12.81
C THR A 2 8.84 -45.16 -13.49
N ILE A 3 7.63 -44.63 -13.65
CA ILE A 3 7.42 -43.29 -14.20
C ILE A 3 7.96 -42.32 -13.14
N ALA A 4 9.15 -41.79 -13.39
CA ALA A 4 9.68 -40.68 -12.61
C ALA A 4 8.71 -39.50 -12.79
N SER A 5 8.03 -39.13 -11.71
CA SER A 5 7.32 -37.87 -11.63
C SER A 5 8.36 -36.76 -11.73
N THR A 6 8.50 -36.19 -12.92
CA THR A 6 9.25 -34.95 -13.11
C THR A 6 8.49 -33.87 -12.37
N GLU A 7 8.79 -33.68 -11.08
CA GLU A 7 8.46 -32.44 -10.39
C GLU A 7 9.07 -31.33 -11.24
N THR A 8 8.22 -30.57 -11.93
CA THR A 8 8.60 -29.33 -12.61
C THR A 8 9.05 -28.36 -11.52
N ARG A 9 10.31 -28.48 -11.12
CA ARG A 9 11.00 -27.57 -10.22
C ARG A 9 10.93 -26.21 -10.88
N THR A 10 9.98 -25.39 -10.45
CA THR A 10 9.82 -24.03 -10.96
C THR A 10 11.14 -23.34 -10.71
N GLU A 11 11.87 -22.98 -11.77
CA GLU A 11 13.17 -22.34 -11.62
C GLU A 11 13.02 -21.11 -10.73
N ALA A 12 13.79 -21.08 -9.65
CA ALA A 12 13.76 -19.98 -8.72
C ALA A 12 14.12 -18.68 -9.45
N PHE A 13 13.41 -17.59 -9.14
CA PHE A 13 13.75 -16.28 -9.68
C PHE A 13 15.15 -15.87 -9.21
N SER A 14 15.96 -15.36 -10.12
CA SER A 14 17.27 -14.81 -9.82
C SER A 14 17.15 -13.46 -9.11
N ALA A 15 18.21 -13.04 -8.41
CA ALA A 15 18.26 -11.71 -7.83
C ALA A 15 18.11 -10.61 -8.90
N ARG A 16 18.70 -10.82 -10.08
CA ARG A 16 18.61 -9.87 -11.20
C ARG A 16 17.16 -9.65 -11.64
N GLU A 17 16.39 -10.72 -11.82
CA GLU A 17 14.98 -10.62 -12.22
C GLU A 17 14.16 -9.81 -11.21
N ARG A 18 14.36 -10.07 -9.90
CA ARG A 18 13.66 -9.36 -8.83
C ARG A 18 14.00 -7.87 -8.79
N TRP A 19 15.28 -7.52 -8.85
CA TRP A 19 15.73 -6.13 -8.75
C TRP A 19 15.40 -5.32 -10.00
N VAL A 20 15.49 -5.89 -11.20
CA VAL A 20 15.10 -5.19 -12.43
C VAL A 20 13.60 -4.90 -12.43
N LEU A 21 12.76 -5.84 -12.00
CA LEU A 21 11.32 -5.58 -11.85
C LEU A 21 11.03 -4.54 -10.76
N LEU A 22 11.79 -4.53 -9.66
CA LEU A 22 11.67 -3.50 -8.63
C LEU A 22 11.98 -2.11 -9.18
N VAL A 23 13.05 -1.97 -9.96
CA VAL A 23 13.42 -0.68 -10.59
C VAL A 23 12.36 -0.23 -11.59
N ALA A 24 11.82 -1.15 -12.40
CA ALA A 24 10.71 -0.83 -13.31
C ALA A 24 9.46 -0.40 -12.54
N SER A 25 9.15 -1.06 -11.41
CA SER A 25 8.05 -0.69 -10.52
C SER A 25 8.29 0.69 -9.87
N ALA A 26 9.53 1.01 -9.51
CA ALA A 26 9.91 2.32 -8.98
C ALA A 26 9.63 3.41 -10.02
N TRP A 27 10.03 3.20 -11.27
CA TRP A 27 9.75 4.13 -12.37
C TRP A 27 8.25 4.34 -12.53
N LEU A 28 7.46 3.26 -12.58
CA LEU A 28 6.01 3.33 -12.67
C LEU A 28 5.37 4.17 -11.55
N VAL A 29 5.74 3.91 -10.30
CA VAL A 29 5.15 4.60 -9.13
C VAL A 29 5.67 6.03 -8.97
N ILE A 30 6.92 6.31 -9.33
CA ILE A 30 7.43 7.69 -9.39
C ILE A 30 6.68 8.48 -10.47
N GLY A 31 6.40 7.86 -11.62
CA GLY A 31 5.57 8.47 -12.66
C GLY A 31 4.18 8.86 -12.14
N LEU A 32 3.50 7.95 -11.42
CA LEU A 32 2.24 8.26 -10.74
C LEU A 32 2.37 9.44 -9.77
N GLN A 33 3.40 9.43 -8.91
CA GLN A 33 3.59 10.48 -7.91
C GLN A 33 3.81 11.85 -8.55
N LEU A 34 4.61 11.88 -9.62
CA LEU A 34 4.88 13.09 -10.39
C LEU A 34 3.61 13.62 -11.06
N ASP A 35 2.79 12.74 -11.62
CA ASP A 35 1.52 13.09 -12.27
C ASP A 35 0.48 13.59 -11.25
N ALA A 36 0.31 12.89 -10.13
CA ALA A 36 -0.55 13.32 -9.03
C ALA A 36 -0.13 14.69 -8.47
N TYR A 37 1.17 14.93 -8.33
CA TYR A 37 1.70 16.23 -7.90
C TYR A 37 1.35 17.33 -8.93
N ALA A 38 1.54 17.07 -10.23
CA ALA A 38 1.22 18.02 -11.28
C ALA A 38 -0.27 18.39 -11.29
N HIS A 39 -1.15 17.41 -11.13
CA HIS A 39 -2.60 17.63 -11.01
C HIS A 39 -2.99 18.52 -9.84
N ALA A 40 -2.19 18.54 -8.76
CA ALA A 40 -2.47 19.36 -7.60
C ALA A 40 -1.84 20.76 -7.65
N THR A 41 -0.68 20.91 -8.29
CA THR A 41 0.09 22.16 -8.23
C THR A 41 0.10 22.96 -9.54
N THR A 42 -0.33 22.37 -10.65
CA THR A 42 -0.33 23.03 -11.97
C THR A 42 -1.76 23.42 -12.37
N PRO A 43 -2.10 24.72 -12.41
CA PRO A 43 -3.39 25.19 -12.90
C PRO A 43 -3.59 24.80 -14.38
N GLU A 44 -4.82 24.44 -14.74
CA GLU A 44 -5.26 24.29 -16.14
C GLU A 44 -4.44 23.26 -16.96
N LEU A 45 -4.31 22.03 -16.45
CA LEU A 45 -3.90 20.88 -17.29
C LEU A 45 -5.02 20.55 -18.29
N GLU A 46 -5.14 21.37 -19.33
CA GLU A 46 -6.22 21.30 -20.35
C GLU A 46 -5.99 20.20 -21.39
N THR A 47 -4.90 19.43 -21.30
CA THR A 47 -4.62 18.34 -22.25
C THR A 47 -4.20 17.06 -21.55
N PHE A 48 -4.63 15.93 -22.12
CA PHE A 48 -4.32 14.60 -21.63
C PHE A 48 -2.83 14.23 -21.78
N TRP A 49 -2.16 14.73 -22.82
CA TRP A 49 -0.77 14.39 -23.10
C TRP A 49 0.19 15.34 -22.41
N THR A 50 0.54 15.01 -21.18
CA THR A 50 1.46 15.83 -20.37
C THR A 50 2.85 15.18 -20.27
N PRO A 51 3.92 15.95 -19.96
CA PRO A 51 5.23 15.37 -19.69
C PRO A 51 5.21 14.33 -18.56
N TRP A 52 4.36 14.52 -17.55
CA TRP A 52 4.19 13.60 -16.42
C TRP A 52 3.58 12.26 -16.85
N HIS A 53 2.56 12.29 -17.71
CA HIS A 53 2.07 11.09 -18.39
C HIS A 53 3.17 10.39 -19.19
N GLY A 54 4.06 11.13 -19.85
CA GLY A 54 5.23 10.55 -20.54
C GLY A 54 6.15 9.75 -19.63
N VAL A 55 6.41 10.24 -18.41
CA VAL A 55 7.19 9.50 -17.39
C VAL A 55 6.41 8.26 -16.92
N LEU A 56 5.11 8.40 -16.67
CA LEU A 56 4.26 7.29 -16.28
C LEU A 56 4.22 6.18 -17.35
N TYR A 57 3.97 6.53 -18.61
CA TYR A 57 3.90 5.58 -19.73
C TYR A 57 5.23 4.88 -19.99
N SER A 58 6.35 5.58 -19.86
CA SER A 58 7.68 4.95 -19.95
C SER A 58 7.93 3.95 -18.80
N GLY A 59 7.41 4.22 -17.60
CA GLY A 59 7.42 3.26 -16.48
C GLY A 59 6.54 2.02 -16.73
N ILE A 60 5.36 2.20 -17.35
CA ILE A 60 4.49 1.10 -17.80
C ILE A 60 5.25 0.24 -18.83
N ALA A 61 5.85 0.87 -19.86
CA ALA A 61 6.61 0.17 -20.88
C ALA A 61 7.81 -0.60 -20.28
N ALA A 62 8.58 0.03 -19.40
CA ALA A 62 9.69 -0.62 -18.70
C ALA A 62 9.25 -1.86 -17.90
N SER A 63 8.10 -1.77 -17.23
CA SER A 63 7.51 -2.89 -16.48
C SER A 63 7.07 -4.02 -17.41
N GLY A 64 6.39 -3.69 -18.51
CA GLY A 64 5.94 -4.65 -19.52
C GLY A 64 7.11 -5.39 -20.19
N PHE A 65 8.13 -4.67 -20.66
CA PHE A 65 9.32 -5.27 -21.26
C PHE A 65 10.11 -6.12 -20.26
N THR A 66 10.19 -5.70 -19.00
CA THR A 66 10.83 -6.49 -17.93
C THR A 66 10.09 -7.79 -17.69
N LEU A 67 8.76 -7.74 -17.55
CA LEU A 67 7.95 -8.95 -17.37
C LEU A 67 8.05 -9.90 -18.56
N PHE A 68 7.98 -9.36 -19.79
CA PHE A 68 8.19 -10.15 -21.00
C PHE A 68 9.58 -10.82 -21.00
N TRP A 69 10.63 -10.08 -20.64
CA TRP A 69 11.99 -10.61 -20.55
C TRP A 69 12.14 -11.74 -19.52
N ILE A 70 11.47 -11.63 -18.36
CA ILE A 70 11.47 -12.69 -17.33
C ILE A 70 10.64 -13.90 -17.79
N MET A 71 9.51 -13.66 -18.47
CA MET A 71 8.59 -14.72 -18.90
C MET A 71 9.10 -15.51 -20.11
N ARG A 72 9.88 -14.90 -21.01
CA ARG A 72 10.29 -15.52 -22.28
C ARG A 72 11.03 -16.86 -22.13
N SER A 73 11.83 -17.03 -21.06
CA SER A 73 12.54 -18.29 -20.79
C SER A 73 11.66 -19.34 -20.12
N ARG A 74 10.46 -18.95 -19.67
CA ARG A 74 9.49 -19.78 -18.94
C ARG A 74 8.27 -20.13 -19.79
N LEU A 75 8.23 -19.65 -21.02
CA LEU A 75 7.16 -19.91 -21.98
C LEU A 75 7.70 -20.74 -23.16
N PRO A 76 6.85 -21.58 -23.77
CA PRO A 76 7.21 -22.23 -25.04
C PRO A 76 7.40 -21.19 -26.14
N GLY A 77 8.09 -21.58 -27.22
CA GLY A 77 8.36 -20.68 -28.36
C GLY A 77 7.11 -20.04 -28.97
N ILE A 78 5.95 -20.72 -28.88
CA ILE A 78 4.63 -20.15 -29.18
C ILE A 78 3.79 -20.20 -27.91
N PRO A 79 3.60 -19.08 -27.20
CA PRO A 79 2.78 -19.03 -25.99
C PRO A 79 1.31 -19.37 -26.30
N THR A 80 0.72 -20.18 -25.42
CA THR A 80 -0.73 -20.45 -25.38
C THR A 80 -1.33 -19.93 -24.09
N TYR A 81 -2.66 -19.79 -24.03
CA TYR A 81 -3.38 -19.47 -22.79
C TYR A 81 -2.99 -20.42 -21.64
N ARG A 82 -2.91 -21.73 -21.92
CA ARG A 82 -2.53 -22.74 -20.93
C ARG A 82 -1.10 -22.54 -20.41
N SER A 83 -0.14 -22.18 -21.27
CA SER A 83 1.23 -21.93 -20.82
C SER A 83 1.35 -20.67 -19.97
N VAL A 84 0.54 -19.63 -20.25
CA VAL A 84 0.52 -18.41 -19.41
C VAL A 84 -0.10 -18.71 -18.04
N LEU A 85 -1.19 -19.49 -17.99
CA LEU A 85 -1.79 -19.91 -16.73
C LEU A 85 -0.89 -20.82 -15.89
N ALA A 86 0.02 -21.55 -16.52
CA ALA A 86 0.99 -22.41 -15.85
C ALA A 86 2.11 -21.62 -15.15
N LEU A 87 2.25 -20.31 -15.42
CA LEU A 87 3.24 -19.47 -14.74
C LEU A 87 2.92 -19.34 -13.23
N PRO A 88 3.94 -19.17 -12.37
CA PRO A 88 3.71 -18.90 -10.96
C PRO A 88 2.94 -17.59 -10.76
N ASN A 89 2.20 -17.49 -9.65
CA ASN A 89 1.45 -16.26 -9.29
C ASN A 89 2.35 -15.02 -9.23
N ALA A 90 3.63 -15.18 -8.90
CA ALA A 90 4.65 -14.14 -8.93
C ALA A 90 4.86 -13.49 -10.32
N LEU A 91 4.38 -14.12 -11.39
CA LEU A 91 4.33 -13.55 -12.75
C LEU A 91 2.89 -13.29 -13.21
N ARG A 92 1.94 -14.16 -12.88
CA ARG A 92 0.54 -14.00 -13.31
C ARG A 92 -0.10 -12.74 -12.72
N LEU A 93 0.19 -12.39 -11.46
CA LEU A 93 -0.37 -11.19 -10.84
C LEU A 93 0.21 -9.90 -11.46
N PRO A 94 1.54 -9.72 -11.59
CA PRO A 94 2.08 -8.59 -12.33
C PRO A 94 1.61 -8.51 -13.79
N LEU A 95 1.46 -9.66 -14.48
CA LEU A 95 0.93 -9.69 -15.84
C LEU A 95 -0.54 -9.23 -15.91
N ALA A 96 -1.37 -9.66 -14.96
CA ALA A 96 -2.72 -9.14 -14.81
C ALA A 96 -2.69 -7.63 -14.53
N GLY A 97 -1.74 -7.18 -13.71
CA GLY A 97 -1.50 -5.76 -13.46
C GLY A 97 -1.21 -4.97 -14.73
N MET A 98 -0.36 -5.49 -15.63
CA MET A 98 -0.12 -4.90 -16.94
C MET A 98 -1.39 -4.86 -17.80
N ALA A 99 -2.25 -5.88 -17.75
CA ALA A 99 -3.52 -5.86 -18.45
C ALA A 99 -4.45 -4.76 -17.91
N PHE A 100 -4.53 -4.60 -16.59
CA PHE A 100 -5.28 -3.51 -15.94
C PHE A 100 -4.73 -2.13 -16.28
N LEU A 101 -3.40 -1.95 -16.35
CA LEU A 101 -2.78 -0.69 -16.80
C LEU A 101 -3.17 -0.35 -18.26
N LEU A 102 -3.14 -1.33 -19.15
CA LEU A 102 -3.48 -1.13 -20.56
C LEU A 102 -4.98 -0.84 -20.75
N VAL A 103 -5.84 -1.62 -20.11
CA VAL A 103 -7.29 -1.39 -20.16
C VAL A 103 -7.64 -0.08 -19.49
N GLY A 104 -7.12 0.17 -18.29
CA GLY A 104 -7.32 1.39 -17.53
C GLY A 104 -6.89 2.62 -18.32
N GLY A 105 -5.66 2.67 -18.83
CA GLY A 105 -5.18 3.80 -19.63
C GLY A 105 -5.91 3.99 -20.96
N GLY A 106 -6.35 2.90 -21.60
CA GLY A 106 -7.18 2.97 -22.80
C GLY A 106 -8.57 3.53 -22.52
N VAL A 107 -9.20 3.06 -21.44
CA VAL A 107 -10.50 3.59 -20.97
C VAL A 107 -10.34 5.04 -20.54
N ASP A 108 -9.26 5.40 -19.85
CA ASP A 108 -8.95 6.75 -19.39
C ASP A 108 -8.86 7.74 -20.56
N THR A 109 -8.09 7.37 -21.58
CA THR A 109 -7.96 8.15 -22.82
C THR A 109 -9.32 8.34 -23.46
N LEU A 110 -10.11 7.27 -23.59
CA LEU A 110 -11.45 7.34 -24.19
C LEU A 110 -12.38 8.22 -23.35
N TRP A 111 -12.31 8.10 -22.02
CA TRP A 111 -13.13 8.81 -21.06
C TRP A 111 -12.91 10.32 -21.18
N HIS A 112 -11.65 10.75 -21.16
CA HIS A 112 -11.27 12.13 -21.32
C HIS A 112 -11.70 12.75 -22.66
N ASN A 113 -11.74 11.95 -23.74
CA ASN A 113 -12.18 12.42 -25.05
C ASN A 113 -13.71 12.55 -25.17
N ILE A 114 -14.48 11.75 -24.41
CA ILE A 114 -15.96 11.76 -24.49
C ILE A 114 -16.57 12.70 -23.45
N TRP A 115 -16.08 12.67 -22.20
CA TRP A 115 -16.68 13.36 -21.06
C TRP A 115 -15.83 14.50 -20.49
N GLY A 116 -14.59 14.65 -20.96
CA GLY A 116 -13.64 15.61 -20.42
C GLY A 116 -12.81 15.05 -19.26
N ILE A 117 -11.90 15.87 -18.73
CA ILE A 117 -10.94 15.50 -17.68
C ILE A 117 -11.56 15.69 -16.30
N GLU A 118 -11.47 14.66 -15.44
CA GLU A 118 -11.94 14.68 -14.06
C GLU A 118 -11.26 15.76 -13.22
N ARG A 119 -12.01 16.36 -12.28
CA ARG A 119 -11.50 17.39 -11.37
C ARG A 119 -11.75 17.04 -9.90
N ASN A 120 -10.80 17.41 -9.03
CA ASN A 120 -10.91 17.27 -7.58
C ASN A 120 -11.27 15.81 -7.16
N MET A 121 -12.41 15.64 -6.49
CA MET A 121 -12.89 14.35 -5.99
C MET A 121 -13.15 13.33 -7.09
N GLU A 122 -13.51 13.78 -8.30
CA GLU A 122 -13.80 12.91 -9.45
C GLU A 122 -12.59 12.04 -9.81
N ILE A 123 -11.38 12.60 -9.68
CA ILE A 123 -10.12 11.91 -9.98
C ILE A 123 -9.97 10.66 -9.12
N PHE A 124 -10.42 10.69 -7.86
CA PHE A 124 -10.23 9.60 -6.88
C PHE A 124 -11.29 8.50 -6.94
N VAL A 125 -12.34 8.67 -7.73
CA VAL A 125 -13.43 7.69 -7.91
C VAL A 125 -13.65 7.33 -9.37
N SER A 126 -12.72 7.74 -10.25
CA SER A 126 -12.77 7.49 -11.67
C SER A 126 -12.43 6.02 -11.97
N PRO A 127 -13.32 5.26 -12.64
CA PRO A 127 -13.10 3.84 -12.88
C PRO A 127 -11.82 3.52 -13.66
N SER A 128 -11.41 4.39 -14.58
CA SER A 128 -10.18 4.22 -15.37
C SER A 128 -8.94 4.28 -14.48
N HIS A 129 -8.88 5.28 -13.63
CA HIS A 129 -7.83 5.49 -12.66
C HIS A 129 -7.80 4.36 -11.62
N GLU A 130 -8.95 3.87 -11.12
CA GLU A 130 -9.00 2.70 -10.24
C GLU A 130 -8.37 1.45 -10.88
N PHE A 131 -8.61 1.23 -12.18
CA PHE A 131 -7.98 0.13 -12.93
C PHE A 131 -6.47 0.34 -13.05
N ILE A 132 -6.02 1.56 -13.33
CA ILE A 132 -4.59 1.91 -13.38
C ILE A 132 -3.93 1.64 -12.03
N ILE A 133 -4.52 2.12 -10.92
CA ILE A 133 -4.00 1.93 -9.56
C ILE A 133 -3.95 0.43 -9.21
N LEU A 134 -5.01 -0.34 -9.48
CA LEU A 134 -4.98 -1.80 -9.30
C LEU A 134 -3.84 -2.43 -10.13
N GLY A 135 -3.66 -1.99 -11.36
CA GLY A 135 -2.59 -2.42 -12.24
C GLY A 135 -1.20 -2.19 -11.63
N MET A 136 -0.96 -0.98 -11.12
CA MET A 136 0.29 -0.61 -10.44
C MET A 136 0.55 -1.46 -9.20
N VAL A 137 -0.47 -1.64 -8.36
CA VAL A 137 -0.40 -2.48 -7.14
C VAL A 137 0.04 -3.91 -7.48
N LEU A 138 -0.59 -4.51 -8.50
CA LEU A 138 -0.29 -5.87 -8.94
C LEU A 138 1.10 -6.03 -9.55
N VAL A 139 1.60 -5.03 -10.28
CA VAL A 139 2.98 -5.02 -10.80
C VAL A 139 3.98 -4.86 -9.66
N ALA A 140 3.79 -3.86 -8.79
CA ALA A 140 4.72 -3.48 -7.74
C ALA A 140 4.90 -4.54 -6.63
N MET A 141 3.91 -5.41 -6.42
CA MET A 141 4.05 -6.56 -5.51
C MET A 141 4.90 -7.71 -6.07
N GLY A 142 5.12 -7.73 -7.39
CA GLY A 142 5.84 -8.78 -8.12
C GLY A 142 7.20 -9.17 -7.51
N PRO A 143 8.10 -8.22 -7.22
CA PRO A 143 9.41 -8.53 -6.64
C PRO A 143 9.32 -9.26 -5.29
N THR A 144 8.39 -8.85 -4.41
CA THR A 144 8.12 -9.53 -3.14
C THR A 144 7.56 -10.93 -3.36
N LEU A 145 6.62 -11.09 -4.28
CA LEU A 145 6.06 -12.42 -4.62
C LEU A 145 7.11 -13.36 -5.21
N MET A 146 8.00 -12.86 -6.07
CA MET A 146 9.13 -13.62 -6.62
C MET A 146 10.13 -14.05 -5.54
N LEU A 147 10.33 -13.25 -4.49
CA LEU A 147 11.12 -13.68 -3.34
C LEU A 147 10.36 -14.72 -2.48
N ALA A 148 9.05 -14.57 -2.34
CA ALA A 148 8.20 -15.45 -1.54
C ALA A 148 8.12 -16.89 -2.08
N THR A 149 8.39 -17.11 -3.37
CA THR A 149 8.47 -18.47 -3.95
C THR A 149 9.71 -19.23 -3.49
N GLY A 150 10.72 -18.56 -2.94
CA GLY A 150 11.94 -19.18 -2.45
C GLY A 150 11.73 -19.99 -1.15
N PRO A 151 12.66 -20.89 -0.81
CA PRO A 151 12.59 -21.67 0.43
C PRO A 151 12.91 -20.84 1.69
N GLU A 152 13.45 -19.62 1.56
CA GLU A 152 13.97 -18.82 2.66
C GLU A 152 12.87 -18.44 3.64
N ARG A 153 13.14 -18.72 4.93
CA ARG A 153 12.25 -18.44 6.06
C ARG A 153 12.55 -17.14 6.79
N THR A 154 13.68 -16.52 6.48
CA THR A 154 14.15 -15.26 7.06
C THR A 154 14.67 -14.35 5.96
N LEU A 155 14.54 -13.04 6.15
CA LEU A 155 15.07 -12.04 5.23
C LEU A 155 16.45 -11.58 5.70
N GLY A 156 17.46 -11.75 4.86
CA GLY A 156 18.71 -10.99 4.99
C GLY A 156 18.51 -9.53 4.57
N LEU A 157 19.55 -8.69 4.70
CA LEU A 157 19.47 -7.25 4.41
C LEU A 157 18.91 -6.94 3.01
N SER A 158 19.42 -7.61 1.98
CA SER A 158 18.97 -7.39 0.59
C SER A 158 17.50 -7.81 0.38
N GLY A 159 17.07 -8.90 1.01
CA GLY A 159 15.68 -9.35 0.97
C GLY A 159 14.75 -8.40 1.72
N ALA A 160 15.18 -7.89 2.88
CA ALA A 160 14.43 -6.90 3.65
C ALA A 160 14.27 -5.59 2.86
N LEU A 161 15.32 -5.11 2.18
CA LEU A 161 15.26 -3.93 1.33
C LEU A 161 14.32 -4.14 0.13
N LEU A 162 14.44 -5.28 -0.57
CA LEU A 162 13.57 -5.62 -1.69
C LEU A 162 12.09 -5.64 -1.26
N VAL A 163 11.78 -6.35 -0.17
CA VAL A 163 10.41 -6.48 0.36
C VAL A 163 9.89 -5.13 0.84
N GLY A 164 10.70 -4.37 1.57
CA GLY A 164 10.33 -3.04 2.05
C GLY A 164 9.97 -2.10 0.90
N VAL A 165 10.86 -1.94 -0.08
CA VAL A 165 10.65 -1.04 -1.23
C VAL A 165 9.51 -1.52 -2.12
N SER A 166 9.42 -2.83 -2.41
CA SER A 166 8.30 -3.39 -3.18
C SER A 166 6.96 -3.19 -2.47
N THR A 167 6.93 -3.34 -1.14
CA THR A 167 5.73 -3.08 -0.34
C THR A 167 5.36 -1.61 -0.38
N LEU A 168 6.32 -0.70 -0.21
CA LEU A 168 6.09 0.74 -0.34
C LEU A 168 5.44 1.07 -1.70
N PHE A 169 6.01 0.59 -2.80
CA PHE A 169 5.46 0.81 -4.14
C PHE A 169 4.11 0.13 -4.38
N THR A 170 3.81 -0.95 -3.64
CA THR A 170 2.50 -1.60 -3.71
C THR A 170 1.44 -0.76 -2.99
N VAL A 171 1.74 -0.19 -1.84
CA VAL A 171 0.73 0.48 -1.00
C VAL A 171 0.62 1.98 -1.28
N LEU A 172 1.69 2.61 -1.78
CA LEU A 172 1.72 4.05 -2.01
C LEU A 172 0.63 4.49 -3.01
N PRO A 173 0.43 3.86 -4.18
CA PRO A 173 -0.67 4.21 -5.09
C PRO A 173 -2.05 4.18 -4.42
N VAL A 174 -2.28 3.19 -3.55
CA VAL A 174 -3.54 3.07 -2.80
C VAL A 174 -3.68 4.24 -1.83
N HIS A 175 -2.63 4.59 -1.08
CA HIS A 175 -2.65 5.74 -0.17
C HIS A 175 -2.93 7.06 -0.89
N ILE A 176 -2.28 7.31 -2.03
CA ILE A 176 -2.51 8.50 -2.87
C ILE A 176 -3.99 8.58 -3.26
N TYR A 177 -4.51 7.49 -3.82
CA TYR A 177 -5.82 7.48 -4.45
C TYR A 177 -6.99 7.47 -3.45
N THR A 178 -6.70 7.15 -2.19
CA THR A 178 -7.70 7.08 -1.11
C THR A 178 -7.51 8.19 -0.07
N LEU A 179 -6.78 9.25 -0.41
CA LEU A 179 -6.49 10.34 0.53
C LEU A 179 -7.77 10.98 1.08
N HIS A 180 -8.81 11.08 0.24
CA HIS A 180 -10.13 11.59 0.63
C HIS A 180 -10.80 10.79 1.76
N ALA A 181 -10.37 9.55 1.99
CA ALA A 181 -10.84 8.64 3.02
C ALA A 181 -9.71 8.23 3.98
N SER A 182 -8.74 9.11 4.22
CA SER A 182 -7.56 8.84 5.05
C SER A 182 -7.39 9.88 6.17
N SER A 183 -6.97 9.41 7.35
CA SER A 183 -6.54 10.26 8.48
C SER A 183 -5.03 10.52 8.51
N ILE A 184 -4.32 10.24 7.41
CA ILE A 184 -2.88 10.54 7.22
C ILE A 184 -2.70 11.82 6.37
N GLY A 185 -3.80 12.32 5.77
CA GLY A 185 -3.80 13.43 4.82
C GLY A 185 -3.90 14.79 5.47
N PHE A 186 -4.97 15.55 5.23
CA PHE A 186 -5.09 16.93 5.70
C PHE A 186 -5.88 17.06 7.00
N ARG A 187 -6.90 16.21 7.20
CA ARG A 187 -7.79 16.33 8.35
C ARG A 187 -7.51 15.24 9.39
N HIS A 188 -7.19 15.67 10.60
CA HIS A 188 -6.77 14.77 11.69
C HIS A 188 -7.45 15.09 13.03
N LEU A 189 -8.26 16.14 13.07
CA LEU A 189 -8.95 16.60 14.27
C LEU A 189 -10.37 17.03 13.88
N GLY A 190 -11.25 17.09 14.87
CA GLY A 190 -12.61 17.57 14.69
C GLY A 190 -12.66 19.08 14.45
N SER A 191 -13.77 19.55 13.89
CA SER A 191 -14.04 20.97 13.70
C SER A 191 -14.29 21.74 15.00
N GLY A 192 -14.53 21.05 16.12
CA GLY A 192 -14.97 21.66 17.37
C GLY A 192 -16.44 22.10 17.36
N THR A 193 -17.19 21.78 16.30
CA THR A 193 -18.63 22.07 16.26
C THR A 193 -19.38 21.14 17.19
N GLU A 194 -20.21 21.71 18.07
CA GLU A 194 -21.06 20.93 18.97
C GLU A 194 -22.55 21.31 18.80
N PRO A 195 -23.45 20.33 18.60
CA PRO A 195 -23.18 18.89 18.45
C PRO A 195 -22.59 18.53 17.08
N ILE A 196 -21.72 17.52 17.03
CA ILE A 196 -21.24 16.94 15.76
C ILE A 196 -22.41 16.22 15.09
N LYS A 197 -22.76 16.68 13.89
CA LYS A 197 -23.87 16.12 13.11
C LYS A 197 -23.49 14.75 12.56
N ILE A 198 -24.46 13.83 12.51
CA ILE A 198 -24.30 12.47 11.96
C ILE A 198 -23.79 12.51 10.52
N PHE A 199 -24.30 13.44 9.71
CA PHE A 199 -23.82 13.69 8.36
C PHE A 199 -22.98 14.96 8.36
N SER A 200 -21.68 14.80 8.58
CA SER A 200 -20.71 15.89 8.62
C SER A 200 -19.32 15.42 8.18
N PRO A 201 -18.43 16.35 7.79
CA PRO A 201 -17.02 16.03 7.55
C PRO A 201 -16.33 15.37 8.75
N ASP A 202 -16.69 15.77 9.97
CA ASP A 202 -16.15 15.17 11.20
C ASP A 202 -16.59 13.70 11.36
N ALA A 203 -17.83 13.37 10.99
CA ALA A 203 -18.32 11.99 10.96
C ALA A 203 -17.65 11.16 9.86
N GLN A 204 -17.35 11.76 8.70
CA GLN A 204 -16.59 11.08 7.64
C GLN A 204 -15.13 10.83 8.06
N LEU A 205 -14.52 11.75 8.80
CA LEU A 205 -13.16 11.60 9.31
C LEU A 205 -12.99 10.35 10.19
N VAL A 206 -14.02 9.96 10.96
CA VAL A 206 -14.02 8.68 11.73
C VAL A 206 -13.73 7.49 10.81
N HIS A 207 -14.30 7.45 9.61
CA HIS A 207 -14.05 6.38 8.63
C HIS A 207 -12.63 6.46 8.07
N GLY A 208 -12.08 7.68 7.93
CA GLY A 208 -10.69 7.91 7.56
C GLY A 208 -9.71 7.18 8.47
N TYR A 209 -9.92 7.24 9.79
CA TYR A 209 -9.10 6.50 10.74
C TYR A 209 -9.18 4.99 10.59
N LEU A 210 -10.39 4.44 10.37
CA LEU A 210 -10.57 3.00 10.19
C LEU A 210 -9.86 2.53 8.92
N PHE A 211 -10.02 3.28 7.84
CA PHE A 211 -9.43 2.96 6.56
C PHE A 211 -7.91 3.07 6.60
N SER A 212 -7.35 4.15 7.15
CA SER A 212 -5.92 4.30 7.37
C SER A 212 -5.35 3.21 8.29
N THR A 213 -6.09 2.75 9.31
CA THR A 213 -5.70 1.60 10.12
C THR A 213 -5.55 0.34 9.28
N VAL A 214 -6.50 0.03 8.40
CA VAL A 214 -6.41 -1.16 7.52
C VAL A 214 -5.20 -1.03 6.59
N LEU A 215 -5.06 0.10 5.91
CA LEU A 215 -4.00 0.29 4.91
C LEU A 215 -2.60 0.21 5.51
N LEU A 216 -2.37 0.81 6.68
CA LEU A 216 -1.07 0.75 7.34
C LEU A 216 -0.78 -0.64 7.91
N LEU A 217 -1.79 -1.34 8.44
CA LEU A 217 -1.57 -2.58 9.18
C LEU A 217 -1.49 -3.83 8.28
N LEU A 218 -2.33 -3.90 7.25
CA LEU A 218 -2.47 -5.08 6.39
C LEU A 218 -1.14 -5.58 5.78
N PRO A 219 -0.26 -4.72 5.22
CA PRO A 219 0.99 -5.16 4.61
C PRO A 219 1.89 -5.88 5.62
N PHE A 220 1.97 -5.38 6.85
CA PHE A 220 2.81 -5.96 7.91
C PHE A 220 2.29 -7.32 8.35
N ILE A 221 0.97 -7.51 8.39
CA ILE A 221 0.38 -8.81 8.69
C ILE A 221 0.73 -9.79 7.57
N VAL A 222 0.50 -9.42 6.31
CA VAL A 222 0.76 -10.32 5.17
C VAL A 222 2.23 -10.73 5.08
N ILE A 223 3.15 -9.76 5.19
CA ILE A 223 4.61 -10.04 5.18
C ILE A 223 5.01 -10.83 6.43
N GLY A 224 4.51 -10.42 7.60
CA GLY A 224 4.80 -11.01 8.91
C GLY A 224 4.33 -12.46 9.06
N ARG A 225 3.41 -12.90 8.19
CA ARG A 225 2.97 -14.31 8.09
C ARG A 225 3.94 -15.18 7.32
N ARG A 226 4.71 -14.59 6.40
CA ARG A 226 5.70 -15.30 5.59
C ARG A 226 7.10 -15.24 6.22
N TRP A 227 7.48 -14.09 6.77
CA TRP A 227 8.80 -13.85 7.36
C TRP A 227 8.68 -13.10 8.69
N PRO A 228 9.59 -13.33 9.66
CA PRO A 228 9.76 -12.40 10.78
C PRO A 228 10.04 -10.99 10.24
N LEU A 229 9.31 -9.99 10.73
CA LEU A 229 9.47 -8.61 10.27
C LEU A 229 10.87 -8.07 10.64
N PRO A 230 11.69 -7.64 9.66
CA PRO A 230 12.98 -7.01 9.91
C PRO A 230 12.85 -5.78 10.82
N ILE A 231 13.87 -5.53 11.64
CA ILE A 231 13.91 -4.35 12.52
C ILE A 231 13.87 -3.08 11.67
N GLY A 232 12.97 -2.17 12.03
CA GLY A 232 12.77 -0.87 11.40
C GLY A 232 11.96 -0.90 10.12
N LEU A 233 11.67 -2.06 9.52
CA LEU A 233 10.90 -2.13 8.28
C LEU A 233 9.46 -1.60 8.46
N PRO A 234 8.69 -2.04 9.49
CA PRO A 234 7.35 -1.51 9.71
C PRO A 234 7.36 0.00 10.03
N SER A 235 8.20 0.45 10.96
CA SER A 235 8.25 1.86 11.35
C SER A 235 8.67 2.77 10.20
N THR A 236 9.67 2.36 9.40
CA THR A 236 10.14 3.12 8.24
C THR A 236 9.07 3.20 7.17
N LEU A 237 8.33 2.12 6.91
CA LEU A 237 7.22 2.15 5.95
C LEU A 237 6.12 3.12 6.38
N VAL A 238 5.68 3.08 7.64
CA VAL A 238 4.69 4.05 8.15
C VAL A 238 5.23 5.48 8.08
N ALA A 239 6.47 5.71 8.48
CA ALA A 239 7.08 7.03 8.50
C ALA A 239 7.21 7.63 7.09
N ILE A 240 7.69 6.83 6.12
CA ILE A 240 7.81 7.28 4.72
C ILE A 240 6.42 7.59 4.15
N ILE A 241 5.42 6.73 4.38
CA ILE A 241 4.06 6.98 3.90
C ILE A 241 3.51 8.28 4.51
N ALA A 242 3.63 8.46 5.83
CA ALA A 242 3.15 9.68 6.51
C ALA A 242 3.80 10.95 5.94
N VAL A 243 5.12 10.93 5.73
CA VAL A 243 5.86 12.07 5.17
C VAL A 243 5.51 12.33 3.70
N LEU A 244 5.41 11.28 2.89
CA LEU A 244 5.07 11.42 1.46
C LEU A 244 3.64 11.92 1.28
N MET A 245 2.69 11.48 2.11
CA MET A 245 1.31 12.00 2.07
C MET A 245 1.25 13.49 2.42
N HIS A 246 2.10 13.96 3.34
CA HIS A 246 2.23 15.40 3.63
C HIS A 246 2.78 16.19 2.42
N LEU A 247 3.80 15.65 1.77
CA LEU A 247 4.50 16.30 0.64
C LEU A 247 3.71 16.30 -0.68
N MET A 248 2.75 15.39 -0.84
CA MET A 248 2.15 15.05 -2.13
C MET A 248 1.43 16.22 -2.83
N PHE A 249 0.89 17.17 -2.08
CA PHE A 249 0.00 18.21 -2.62
C PHE A 249 0.44 19.63 -2.23
N ASP A 250 1.74 19.82 -2.02
CA ASP A 250 2.31 21.10 -1.59
C ASP A 250 1.59 21.66 -0.35
N SER A 251 1.31 20.77 0.62
CA SER A 251 0.51 21.10 1.79
C SER A 251 1.19 22.17 2.63
N GLU A 252 0.49 23.28 2.87
CA GLU A 252 0.87 24.31 3.84
C GLU A 252 0.51 23.92 5.29
N ASP A 253 -0.13 22.76 5.49
CA ASP A 253 -0.52 22.29 6.82
C ASP A 253 0.70 22.02 7.72
N ALA A 254 0.46 22.03 9.02
CA ALA A 254 1.49 21.73 10.00
C ALA A 254 2.00 20.28 9.86
N TRP A 255 3.32 20.10 9.96
CA TRP A 255 3.98 18.79 9.87
C TRP A 255 3.73 17.87 11.07
N TRP A 256 3.18 18.39 12.17
CA TRP A 256 3.07 17.66 13.42
C TRP A 256 2.30 16.34 13.30
N PRO A 257 1.22 16.17 12.50
CA PRO A 257 0.51 14.89 12.43
C PRO A 257 1.35 13.80 11.80
N ALA A 258 1.98 14.09 10.65
CA ALA A 258 2.84 13.16 9.94
C ALA A 258 4.07 12.78 10.77
N LEU A 259 4.73 13.75 11.40
CA LEU A 259 5.88 13.50 12.27
C LEU A 259 5.50 12.73 13.54
N THR A 260 4.31 12.98 14.10
CA THR A 260 3.79 12.22 15.26
C THR A 260 3.53 10.78 14.88
N LEU A 261 2.89 10.54 13.73
CA LEU A 261 2.60 9.19 13.23
C LEU A 261 3.90 8.42 12.92
N ALA A 262 4.89 9.09 12.33
CA ALA A 262 6.21 8.52 12.11
C ALA A 262 6.89 8.15 13.44
N ALA A 263 6.98 9.09 14.38
CA ALA A 263 7.62 8.86 15.68
C ALA A 263 6.94 7.75 16.49
N VAL A 264 5.60 7.74 16.55
CA VAL A 264 4.87 6.71 17.29
C VAL A 264 5.02 5.33 16.64
N ALA A 265 5.20 5.23 15.32
CA ALA A 265 5.46 3.95 14.66
C ALA A 265 6.79 3.32 15.14
N PHE A 266 7.86 4.11 15.27
CA PHE A 266 9.12 3.64 15.85
C PHE A 266 8.96 3.25 17.33
N ALA A 267 8.24 4.05 18.11
CA ALA A 267 7.99 3.75 19.52
C ALA A 267 7.18 2.45 19.71
N ILE A 268 6.14 2.25 18.90
CA ILE A 268 5.32 1.02 18.89
C ILE A 268 6.18 -0.18 18.50
N GLU A 269 7.00 -0.07 17.45
CA GLU A 269 7.86 -1.18 17.05
C GLU A 269 8.84 -1.56 18.16
N LEU A 270 9.50 -0.58 18.79
CA LEU A 270 10.41 -0.81 19.91
C LEU A 270 9.67 -1.47 21.08
N ALA A 271 8.55 -0.90 21.53
CA ALA A 271 7.77 -1.45 22.63
C ALA A 271 7.29 -2.87 22.34
N TRP A 272 6.81 -3.13 21.12
CA TRP A 272 6.34 -4.45 20.71
C TRP A 272 7.46 -5.48 20.72
N ARG A 273 8.67 -5.12 20.27
CA ARG A 273 9.85 -5.99 20.30
C ARG A 273 10.32 -6.30 21.72
N LEU A 274 10.19 -5.35 22.65
CA LEU A 274 10.52 -5.55 24.07
C LEU A 274 9.49 -6.42 24.79
N VAL A 275 8.21 -6.27 24.47
CA VAL A 275 7.10 -6.98 25.13
C VAL A 275 6.89 -8.39 24.55
N THR A 276 7.08 -8.59 23.24
CA THR A 276 6.80 -9.88 22.56
C THR A 276 7.48 -11.10 23.20
N PRO A 277 8.76 -11.04 23.64
CA PRO A 277 9.40 -12.15 24.34
C PRO A 277 8.73 -12.54 25.66
N LEU A 278 8.04 -11.60 26.31
CA LEU A 278 7.35 -11.81 27.59
C LEU A 278 5.94 -12.40 27.41
N LEU A 279 5.36 -12.27 26.22
CA LEU A 279 3.99 -12.73 25.92
C LEU A 279 3.96 -14.25 25.67
N LYS A 280 3.24 -14.99 26.51
CA LYS A 280 3.04 -16.46 26.36
C LYS A 280 1.90 -16.84 25.39
N PHE A 281 1.43 -15.92 24.56
CA PHE A 281 0.35 -16.19 23.60
C PHE A 281 0.85 -16.90 22.34
N PRO A 282 0.00 -17.74 21.70
CA PRO A 282 0.25 -18.26 20.35
C PRO A 282 0.45 -17.14 19.32
N THR A 283 1.12 -17.43 18.21
CA THR A 283 1.41 -16.44 17.14
C THR A 283 0.17 -15.67 16.67
N ASN A 284 -0.96 -16.35 16.47
CA ASN A 284 -2.21 -15.68 16.10
C ASN A 284 -2.73 -14.75 17.21
N GLY A 285 -2.62 -15.15 18.47
CA GLY A 285 -3.00 -14.32 19.61
C GLY A 285 -2.12 -13.06 19.72
N ARG A 286 -0.81 -13.19 19.44
CA ARG A 286 0.11 -12.04 19.39
C ARG A 286 -0.28 -11.06 18.29
N TRP A 287 -0.61 -11.54 17.08
CA TRP A 287 -1.08 -10.68 16.01
C TRP A 287 -2.42 -10.00 16.33
N ILE A 288 -3.37 -10.70 16.96
CA ILE A 288 -4.64 -10.10 17.37
C ILE A 288 -4.39 -8.99 18.41
N LEU A 289 -3.53 -9.26 19.39
CA LEU A 289 -3.15 -8.27 20.39
C LEU A 289 -2.45 -7.06 19.76
N PHE A 290 -1.57 -7.29 18.77
CA PHE A 290 -0.96 -6.21 17.98
C PHE A 290 -2.03 -5.36 17.29
N GLY A 291 -2.97 -5.99 16.59
CA GLY A 291 -4.09 -5.30 15.93
C GLY A 291 -5.02 -4.55 16.88
N LEU A 292 -5.21 -5.05 18.11
CA LEU A 292 -6.02 -4.38 19.14
C LEU A 292 -5.33 -3.15 19.74
N LEU A 293 -4.00 -3.21 19.94
CA LEU A 293 -3.27 -2.18 20.69
C LEU A 293 -2.61 -1.14 19.80
N THR A 294 -2.07 -1.52 18.65
CA THR A 294 -1.27 -0.62 17.81
C THR A 294 -2.09 0.56 17.26
N PRO A 295 -3.28 0.37 16.66
CA PRO A 295 -4.08 1.49 16.15
C PRO A 295 -4.49 2.54 17.20
N PRO A 296 -5.09 2.19 18.36
CA PRO A 296 -5.47 3.19 19.34
C PRO A 296 -4.26 3.88 19.97
N VAL A 297 -3.11 3.22 20.10
CA VAL A 297 -1.88 3.88 20.56
C VAL A 297 -1.41 4.90 19.52
N ALA A 298 -1.38 4.53 18.24
CA ALA A 298 -0.94 5.44 17.17
C ALA A 298 -1.87 6.67 17.07
N TRP A 299 -3.17 6.43 16.90
CA TRP A 299 -4.14 7.52 16.73
C TRP A 299 -4.39 8.30 18.02
N GLY A 300 -4.38 7.65 19.17
CA GLY A 300 -4.45 8.32 20.46
C GLY A 300 -3.29 9.28 20.66
N THR A 301 -2.07 8.89 20.24
CA THR A 301 -0.91 9.79 20.29
C THR A 301 -1.08 10.97 19.35
N VAL A 302 -1.57 10.77 18.12
CA VAL A 302 -1.87 11.87 17.18
C VAL A 302 -2.91 12.82 17.77
N LEU A 303 -3.99 12.32 18.38
CA LEU A 303 -5.01 13.17 19.02
C LEU A 303 -4.45 13.94 20.23
N ILE A 304 -3.59 13.31 21.04
CA ILE A 304 -2.95 13.95 22.20
C ILE A 304 -2.03 15.07 21.73
N VAL A 305 -1.14 14.81 20.76
CA VAL A 305 -0.25 15.84 20.21
C VAL A 305 -1.07 16.94 19.55
N GLY A 306 -2.11 16.60 18.79
CA GLY A 306 -3.00 17.57 18.19
C GLY A 306 -3.68 18.47 19.20
N LYS A 307 -4.11 17.93 20.35
CA LYS A 307 -4.63 18.74 21.45
C LYS A 307 -3.62 19.76 21.98
N PHE A 308 -2.33 19.38 22.06
CA PHE A 308 -1.28 20.30 22.50
C PHE A 308 -0.96 21.36 21.45
N GLN A 309 -0.97 21.00 20.17
CA GLN A 309 -0.64 21.91 19.07
C GLN A 309 -1.79 22.89 18.77
N GLU A 310 -3.03 22.40 18.78
CA GLU A 310 -4.23 23.16 18.36
C GLU A 310 -5.10 23.60 19.56
N GLY A 311 -4.71 23.28 20.79
CA GLY A 311 -5.45 23.58 22.02
C GLY A 311 -6.68 22.69 22.28
N SER A 312 -7.14 21.94 21.27
CA SER A 312 -8.29 21.03 21.35
C SER A 312 -8.14 19.91 20.31
N THR A 313 -8.79 18.78 20.56
CA THR A 313 -8.97 17.74 19.54
C THR A 313 -10.11 18.04 18.58
N GLY A 314 -10.96 19.03 18.90
CA GLY A 314 -12.22 19.30 18.21
C GLY A 314 -13.26 18.19 18.36
N PHE A 315 -13.00 17.19 19.21
CA PHE A 315 -13.88 16.05 19.49
C PHE A 315 -14.17 15.97 20.99
N ASN A 316 -15.44 15.73 21.34
CA ASN A 316 -15.80 15.40 22.71
C ASN A 316 -15.32 13.99 23.11
N ILE A 317 -15.41 13.70 24.42
CA ILE A 317 -14.90 12.44 24.98
C ILE A 317 -15.57 11.21 24.37
N HIS A 318 -16.87 11.27 24.05
CA HIS A 318 -17.61 10.14 23.46
C HIS A 318 -17.04 9.75 22.10
N ILE A 319 -16.72 10.74 21.25
CA ILE A 319 -16.11 10.50 19.94
C ILE A 319 -14.68 9.99 20.10
N ILE A 320 -13.86 10.60 20.96
CA ILE A 320 -12.47 10.14 21.17
C ILE A 320 -12.45 8.67 21.62
N THR A 321 -13.21 8.31 22.66
CA THR A 321 -13.23 6.94 23.18
C THR A 321 -13.85 5.96 22.17
N GLY A 322 -14.89 6.37 21.46
CA GLY A 322 -15.54 5.55 20.43
C GLY A 322 -14.61 5.29 19.25
N LEU A 323 -13.93 6.32 18.76
CA LEU A 323 -12.97 6.25 17.65
C LEU A 323 -11.80 5.33 17.97
N LEU A 324 -11.18 5.48 19.14
CA LEU A 324 -10.07 4.62 19.56
C LEU A 324 -10.52 3.16 19.73
N THR A 325 -11.73 2.94 20.22
CA THR A 325 -12.32 1.59 20.29
C THR A 325 -12.56 1.01 18.90
N LEU A 326 -13.12 1.79 17.97
CA LEU A 326 -13.38 1.34 16.59
C LEU A 326 -12.08 1.00 15.87
N THR A 327 -11.04 1.83 15.98
CA THR A 327 -9.73 1.54 15.35
C THR A 327 -9.07 0.28 15.93
N ALA A 328 -9.20 0.03 17.24
CA ALA A 328 -8.75 -1.21 17.87
C ALA A 328 -9.47 -2.44 17.30
N LEU A 329 -10.80 -2.39 17.19
CA LEU A 329 -11.61 -3.47 16.62
C LEU A 329 -11.31 -3.68 15.14
N THR A 330 -11.14 -2.61 14.37
CA THR A 330 -10.75 -2.67 12.95
C THR A 330 -9.37 -3.31 12.78
N GLY A 331 -8.39 -2.98 13.62
CA GLY A 331 -7.08 -3.61 13.58
C GLY A 331 -7.16 -5.12 13.88
N ALA A 332 -7.92 -5.51 14.91
CA ALA A 332 -8.15 -6.92 15.22
C ALA A 332 -8.87 -7.67 14.07
N ALA A 333 -9.91 -7.05 13.49
CA ALA A 333 -10.64 -7.60 12.36
C ALA A 333 -9.73 -7.79 11.14
N THR A 334 -8.85 -6.82 10.86
CA THR A 334 -7.87 -6.90 9.76
C THR A 334 -6.96 -8.12 9.92
N VAL A 335 -6.45 -8.35 11.14
CA VAL A 335 -5.66 -9.55 11.47
C VAL A 335 -6.46 -10.83 11.27
N LEU A 336 -7.72 -10.85 11.68
CA LEU A 336 -8.59 -12.02 11.55
C LEU A 336 -8.93 -12.35 10.10
N VAL A 337 -9.15 -11.33 9.25
CA VAL A 337 -9.40 -11.53 7.82
C VAL A 337 -8.13 -11.99 7.12
N ALA A 338 -6.99 -11.37 7.41
CA ALA A 338 -5.70 -11.73 6.80
C ALA A 338 -5.09 -13.04 7.36
N ARG A 339 -5.70 -13.67 8.37
CA ARG A 339 -5.14 -14.88 9.02
C ARG A 339 -5.05 -16.09 8.09
N SER A 340 -5.92 -16.15 7.08
CA SER A 340 -5.95 -17.22 6.07
C SER A 340 -4.89 -17.05 4.99
N VAL A 341 -4.18 -15.91 4.97
CA VAL A 341 -2.98 -15.71 4.17
C VAL A 341 -1.83 -16.49 4.84
N GLN A 342 -1.91 -17.82 4.80
CA GLN A 342 -0.86 -18.72 5.23
C GLN A 342 -0.61 -19.74 4.12
N HIS A 343 0.67 -19.91 3.79
CA HIS A 343 1.26 -21.02 3.04
C HIS A 343 0.46 -21.54 1.83
N LEU A 344 0.93 -21.26 0.61
CA LEU A 344 0.67 -22.15 -0.52
C LEU A 344 1.05 -23.57 -0.06
N PRO A 345 0.13 -24.55 -0.10
CA PRO A 345 0.48 -25.94 0.12
C PRO A 345 1.60 -26.31 -0.84
N LYS A 346 2.57 -27.10 -0.35
CA LYS A 346 3.67 -27.61 -1.16
C LYS A 346 3.13 -28.36 -2.38
#